data_AF-A0A535H837-F1
#
_entry.id   AF-A0A535H837-F1
#
_cell.length_a   1.000
_cell.length_b   1.000
_cell.length_c   1.000
_cell.angle_alpha   90.00
_cell.angle_beta   90.00
_cell.angle_gamma   90.00
#
_symmetry.space_group_name_H-M   'P 1'
#
loop_
_entity.id
_entity.type
_entity.pdbx_description
1 polymer ?
#
loop_
_entity_poly.entity_id
_entity_poly.type
_entity_poly.pdbx_seq_one_letter_code
_entity_poly.pdbx_strand_id
1 'polypeptide(L)'
;MARKLFIVEDDLLFAQRARAAAGRLGIAAQGVSPTDARTRTWDRDQVVLLQATLRPEQQLELVGHLTHLRPAPVVIAVTGHLETELRQRLKAQGATLAAHSGMDRVLARALGINVPGDAASHPRA
;
A
#
# COMPACT_ATOMS: atom_id res chain seq x y z
N MET A 1 -5.45 17.61 -3.49
CA MET A 1 -5.86 17.31 -2.11
C MET A 1 -4.97 16.21 -1.57
N ALA A 2 -4.68 16.20 -0.26
CA ALA A 2 -3.94 15.10 0.36
C ALA A 2 -4.79 13.82 0.32
N ARG A 3 -4.23 12.75 -0.24
CA ARG A 3 -4.89 11.44 -0.34
C ARG A 3 -5.03 10.82 1.06
N LYS A 4 -6.11 10.08 1.30
CA LYS A 4 -6.36 9.42 2.60
C LYS A 4 -5.67 8.06 2.62
N LEU A 5 -4.96 7.77 3.71
CA LEU A 5 -4.30 6.48 3.93
C LEU A 5 -5.15 5.57 4.83
N PHE A 6 -5.40 4.36 4.35
CA PHE A 6 -6.04 3.28 5.07
C PHE A 6 -5.06 2.12 5.23
N ILE A 7 -5.00 1.54 6.43
CA ILE A 7 -4.15 0.40 6.76
C ILE A 7 -5.06 -0.78 7.08
N VAL A 8 -4.87 -1.89 6.36
CA VAL A 8 -5.55 -3.15 6.70
C VAL A 8 -4.92 -3.73 7.95
N GLU A 9 -5.74 -3.97 8.98
CA GLU A 9 -5.32 -4.37 10.32
C GLU A 9 -5.54 -5.86 10.59
N ASP A 10 -4.88 -6.70 9.81
CA ASP A 10 -4.78 -8.14 10.05
C ASP A 10 -3.50 -8.54 10.82
N ASP A 11 -2.50 -7.65 10.82
CA ASP A 11 -1.27 -7.74 11.59
C ASP A 11 -1.04 -6.44 12.39
N LEU A 12 -1.11 -6.54 13.72
CA LEU A 12 -0.96 -5.40 14.63
C LEU A 12 0.45 -4.77 14.58
N LEU A 13 1.51 -5.58 14.43
CA LEU A 13 2.88 -5.08 14.36
C LEU A 13 3.11 -4.34 13.05
N PHE A 14 2.58 -4.90 11.96
CA PHE A 14 2.57 -4.20 10.68
C PHE A 14 1.80 -2.88 10.77
N ALA A 15 0.58 -2.89 11.32
CA ALA A 15 -0.25 -1.70 11.40
C ALA A 15 0.41 -0.59 12.22
N GLN A 16 1.09 -0.93 13.33
CA GLN A 16 1.89 0.02 14.10
C GLN A 16 3.05 0.61 13.27
N ARG A 17 3.79 -0.24 12.55
CA ARG A 17 4.90 0.20 11.68
C ARG A 17 4.41 1.12 10.57
N ALA A 18 3.29 0.78 9.94
CA ALA A 18 2.65 1.58 8.90
C ALA A 18 2.18 2.94 9.43
N ARG A 19 1.58 2.98 10.63
CA ARG A 19 1.21 4.24 11.30
C ARG A 19 2.43 5.10 11.62
N ALA A 20 3.52 4.49 12.10
CA ALA A 20 4.76 5.23 12.35
C ALA A 20 5.33 5.84 11.06
N ALA A 21 5.28 5.12 9.93
CA ALA A 21 5.67 5.64 8.62
C ALA A 21 4.77 6.78 8.15
N ALA A 22 3.45 6.64 8.28
CA ALA A 22 2.51 7.70 7.98
C ALA A 22 2.75 8.95 8.84
N GLY A 23 3.03 8.75 10.13
CA GLY A 23 3.37 9.81 11.08
C GLY A 23 4.62 10.59 10.68
N ARG A 24 5.68 9.91 10.20
CA ARG A 24 6.88 10.58 9.65
C ARG A 24 6.58 11.44 8.42
N LEU A 25 5.54 11.10 7.66
CA LEU A 25 5.07 11.86 6.50
C LEU A 25 4.03 12.94 6.87
N GLY A 26 3.66 13.06 8.14
CA GLY A 26 2.61 13.99 8.58
C GLY A 26 1.20 13.60 8.12
N ILE A 27 0.97 12.32 7.83
CA ILE A 27 -0.30 11.81 7.29
C ILE A 27 -1.05 11.01 8.34
N ALA A 28 -2.33 11.32 8.51
CA ALA A 28 -3.23 10.52 9.32
C ALA A 28 -3.55 9.20 8.60
N ALA A 29 -3.34 8.09 9.29
CA ALA A 29 -3.68 6.75 8.80
C ALA A 29 -4.89 6.19 9.54
N GLN A 30 -5.88 5.68 8.79
CA GLN A 30 -7.07 5.05 9.34
C GLN A 30 -6.92 3.52 9.30
N GLY A 31 -7.16 2.87 10.42
CA GLY A 31 -7.22 1.40 10.47
C GLY A 31 -8.53 0.89 9.89
N VAL A 32 -8.49 -0.20 9.14
CA VAL A 32 -9.68 -0.93 8.65
C VAL A 32 -9.44 -2.43 8.80
N SER A 33 -10.48 -3.19 9.16
CA SER A 33 -10.39 -4.64 9.11
C SER A 33 -10.37 -5.14 7.65
N PRO A 34 -9.88 -6.36 7.37
CA PRO A 34 -9.99 -6.95 6.02
C PRO A 34 -11.43 -7.02 5.52
N THR A 35 -12.39 -7.27 6.41
CA THR A 35 -13.82 -7.31 6.07
C THR A 35 -14.33 -5.93 5.69
N ASP A 36 -14.04 -4.91 6.49
CA ASP A 36 -14.42 -3.53 6.18
C ASP A 36 -13.76 -3.04 4.90
N ALA A 37 -12.52 -3.46 4.64
CA ALA A 37 -11.82 -3.10 3.42
C ALA A 37 -12.56 -3.63 2.17
N ARG A 38 -13.19 -4.81 2.25
CA ARG A 38 -13.95 -5.40 1.14
C ARG A 38 -15.29 -4.71 0.91
N THR A 39 -15.97 -4.27 1.97
CA THR A 39 -17.35 -3.77 1.89
C THR A 39 -17.43 -2.25 1.77
N ARG A 40 -16.37 -1.52 2.16
CA ARG A 40 -16.30 -0.07 2.09
C ARG A 40 -16.35 0.44 0.65
N THR A 41 -17.01 1.58 0.44
CA THR A 41 -16.90 2.36 -0.80
C THR A 41 -15.58 3.11 -0.83
N TRP A 42 -14.81 2.86 -1.89
CA TRP A 42 -13.51 3.47 -2.13
C TRP A 42 -13.58 4.61 -3.13
N ASP A 43 -12.53 5.43 -3.13
CA ASP A 43 -12.31 6.51 -4.12
C ASP A 43 -10.89 6.42 -4.68
N ARG A 44 -10.66 6.98 -5.87
CA ARG A 44 -9.38 6.98 -6.58
C ARG A 44 -8.27 7.70 -5.82
N ASP A 45 -8.64 8.64 -4.96
CA ASP A 45 -7.73 9.40 -4.10
C ASP A 45 -7.51 8.77 -2.73
N GLN A 46 -7.95 7.53 -2.52
CA GLN A 46 -7.69 6.76 -1.31
C GLN A 46 -6.57 5.76 -1.56
N VAL A 47 -5.69 5.60 -0.58
CA VAL A 47 -4.57 4.65 -0.59
C VAL A 47 -4.84 3.58 0.45
N VAL A 48 -4.78 2.31 0.05
CA VAL A 48 -4.91 1.15 0.94
C VAL A 48 -3.56 0.47 1.03
N LEU A 49 -3.09 0.27 2.26
CA LEU A 49 -1.82 -0.39 2.57
C LEU A 49 -2.10 -1.70 3.32
N LEU A 50 -1.50 -2.80 2.88
CA LEU A 50 -1.64 -4.12 3.53
C LEU A 50 -0.33 -4.90 3.57
N GLN A 51 -0.22 -5.81 4.52
CA GLN A 51 0.85 -6.81 4.62
C GLN A 51 0.46 -8.02 3.78
N ALA A 52 1.19 -8.30 2.72
CA ALA A 52 0.85 -9.39 1.81
C ALA A 52 1.51 -10.73 2.18
N THR A 53 2.55 -10.73 3.01
CA THR A 53 3.30 -11.96 3.36
C THR A 53 2.51 -12.88 4.29
N LEU A 54 1.63 -12.36 5.12
CA LEU A 54 0.78 -13.17 5.99
C LEU A 54 -0.48 -13.58 5.24
N ARG A 55 -0.68 -14.90 5.08
CA ARG A 55 -1.84 -15.50 4.37
C ARG A 55 -1.94 -15.01 2.91
N PRO A 56 -0.91 -15.28 2.08
CA PRO A 56 -0.74 -14.63 0.78
C PRO A 56 -1.93 -14.82 -0.18
N GLU A 57 -2.63 -15.95 -0.11
CA GLU A 57 -3.83 -16.21 -0.93
C GLU A 57 -4.96 -15.25 -0.57
N GLN A 58 -5.23 -15.06 0.72
CA GLN A 58 -6.27 -14.15 1.21
C GLN A 58 -5.94 -12.69 0.86
N GLN A 59 -4.66 -12.34 0.89
CA GLN A 59 -4.18 -11.00 0.52
C GLN A 59 -4.27 -10.77 -0.99
N LEU A 60 -3.94 -11.76 -1.80
CA LEU A 60 -4.10 -11.68 -3.25
C LEU A 60 -5.56 -11.51 -3.66
N GLU A 61 -6.47 -12.23 -3.01
CA GLU A 61 -7.90 -12.05 -3.21
C GLU A 61 -8.38 -10.65 -2.81
N LEU A 62 -7.91 -10.13 -1.65
CA LEU A 62 -8.26 -8.78 -1.21
C LEU A 62 -7.72 -7.72 -2.16
N VAL A 63 -6.47 -7.84 -2.58
CA VAL A 63 -5.85 -6.94 -3.57
C VAL A 63 -6.64 -6.98 -4.87
N GLY A 64 -6.89 -8.17 -5.41
CA GLY A 64 -7.68 -8.34 -6.62
C GLY A 64 -9.06 -7.72 -6.49
N HIS A 65 -9.77 -7.96 -5.39
CA HIS A 65 -11.07 -7.32 -5.14
C HIS A 65 -10.96 -5.80 -5.20
N LEU A 66 -10.05 -5.20 -4.43
CA LEU A 66 -9.89 -3.74 -4.34
C LEU A 66 -9.50 -3.09 -5.67
N THR A 67 -8.60 -3.70 -6.45
CA THR A 67 -8.13 -3.13 -7.72
C THR A 67 -9.17 -3.23 -8.84
N HIS A 68 -10.16 -4.12 -8.73
CA HIS A 68 -11.26 -4.24 -9.69
C HIS A 68 -12.48 -3.37 -9.37
N LEU A 69 -12.50 -2.69 -8.21
CA LEU A 69 -13.60 -1.78 -7.85
C LEU A 69 -13.69 -0.57 -8.79
N ARG A 70 -14.88 0.06 -8.83
CA ARG A 70 -15.10 1.33 -9.53
C ARG A 70 -15.84 2.32 -8.63
N PRO A 71 -15.19 3.41 -8.17
CA PRO A 71 -13.76 3.72 -8.34
C PRO A 71 -12.83 2.80 -7.52
N ALA A 72 -11.66 2.46 -8.08
CA ALA A 72 -10.63 1.69 -7.38
C ALA A 72 -9.70 2.62 -6.58
N PRO A 73 -9.35 2.29 -5.33
CA PRO A 73 -8.29 2.96 -4.59
C PRO A 73 -6.90 2.55 -5.12
N VAL A 74 -5.87 3.28 -4.71
CA VAL A 74 -4.48 2.86 -4.90
C VAL A 74 -4.14 1.79 -3.86
N VAL A 75 -3.82 0.57 -4.29
CA VAL A 75 -3.46 -0.53 -3.39
C VAL A 75 -1.95 -0.69 -3.33
N ILE A 76 -1.38 -0.63 -2.12
CA ILE A 76 0.02 -0.88 -1.82
C ILE A 76 0.12 -2.19 -1.02
N ALA A 77 0.75 -3.19 -1.63
CA ALA A 77 1.06 -4.45 -0.97
C ALA A 77 2.50 -4.43 -0.47
N VAL A 78 2.68 -4.59 0.84
CA VAL A 78 3.99 -4.71 1.48
C VAL A 78 4.38 -6.18 1.53
N THR A 79 5.57 -6.52 1.07
CA THR A 79 6.08 -7.90 1.08
C THR A 79 7.44 -7.98 1.77
N GLY A 80 7.77 -9.17 2.27
CA GLY A 80 9.14 -9.57 2.57
C GLY A 80 10.06 -9.56 1.34
N HIS A 81 11.38 -9.64 1.58
CA HIS A 81 12.40 -9.54 0.54
C HIS A 81 12.52 -10.81 -0.33
N LEU A 82 12.12 -11.97 0.19
CA LEU A 82 12.28 -13.27 -0.49
C LEU A 82 11.02 -13.72 -1.25
N GLU A 83 9.96 -12.90 -1.24
CA GLU A 83 8.63 -13.22 -1.75
C GLU A 83 8.49 -13.00 -3.27
N THR A 84 9.42 -13.49 -4.09
CA THR A 84 9.50 -13.16 -5.52
C THR A 84 8.22 -13.52 -6.29
N GLU A 85 7.71 -14.74 -6.11
CA GLU A 85 6.50 -15.20 -6.80
C GLU A 85 5.26 -14.41 -6.34
N LEU A 86 5.10 -14.23 -5.03
CA LEU A 86 4.01 -13.44 -4.47
C LEU A 86 4.02 -12.01 -5.00
N ARG A 87 5.19 -11.37 -5.10
CA ARG A 87 5.35 -10.03 -5.69
C ARG A 87 4.89 -9.99 -7.14
N GLN A 88 5.23 -11.01 -7.95
CA GLN A 88 4.77 -11.09 -9.34
C GLN A 88 3.25 -11.22 -9.41
N ARG A 89 2.65 -12.09 -8.58
CA ARG A 89 1.20 -12.28 -8.51
C ARG A 89 0.48 -10.99 -8.08
N LEU A 90 0.96 -10.30 -7.05
CA LEU A 90 0.41 -9.03 -6.58
C LEU A 90 0.50 -7.93 -7.66
N LYS A 91 1.63 -7.86 -8.37
CA LYS A 91 1.79 -6.93 -9.48
C LYS A 91 0.82 -7.22 -10.62
N ALA A 92 0.58 -8.49 -10.93
CA ALA A 92 -0.40 -8.89 -11.94
C ALA A 92 -1.84 -8.51 -11.55
N GLN A 93 -2.15 -8.43 -10.25
CA GLN A 93 -3.42 -7.91 -9.73
C GLN A 93 -3.51 -6.37 -9.73
N GLY A 94 -2.46 -5.66 -10.15
CA GLY A 94 -2.44 -4.20 -10.22
C GLY A 94 -2.00 -3.49 -8.93
N ALA A 95 -1.47 -4.21 -7.94
CA ALA A 95 -0.93 -3.58 -6.73
C ALA A 95 0.39 -2.84 -7.01
N THR A 96 0.58 -1.73 -6.29
CA THR A 96 1.90 -1.15 -6.08
C THR A 96 2.64 -1.96 -5.02
N LEU A 97 3.91 -2.28 -5.25
CA LEU A 97 4.70 -3.09 -4.32
C LEU A 97 5.60 -2.21 -3.45
N ALA A 98 5.70 -2.56 -2.16
CA ALA A 98 6.68 -2.01 -1.25
C ALA A 98 7.41 -3.12 -0.49
N ALA A 99 8.71 -2.93 -0.23
CA ALA A 99 9.39 -3.66 0.83
C ALA A 99 9.19 -2.92 2.15
N HIS A 100 9.28 -3.62 3.29
CA HIS A 100 9.21 -2.97 4.60
C HIS A 100 10.20 -1.81 4.77
N SER A 101 11.42 -1.94 4.24
CA SER A 101 12.47 -0.92 4.28
C SER A 101 12.20 0.29 3.36
N GLY A 102 11.38 0.11 2.31
CA GLY A 102 11.06 1.14 1.32
C GLY A 102 9.67 1.75 1.46
N MET A 103 8.93 1.39 2.52
CA MET A 103 7.52 1.74 2.70
C MET A 103 7.29 3.25 2.67
N ASP A 104 8.12 4.04 3.35
CA ASP A 104 7.98 5.51 3.44
C ASP A 104 8.01 6.17 2.06
N ARG A 105 8.92 5.73 1.19
CA ARG A 105 9.06 6.29 -0.17
C ARG A 105 7.85 5.95 -1.03
N VAL A 106 7.38 4.70 -0.96
CA VAL A 106 6.21 4.26 -1.74
C VAL A 106 4.95 4.96 -1.25
N LEU A 107 4.78 5.10 0.07
CA LEU A 107 3.67 5.86 0.65
C LEU A 107 3.70 7.32 0.21
N ALA A 108 4.84 8.00 0.33
CA ALA A 108 4.95 9.40 -0.07
C ALA A 108 4.56 9.60 -1.54
N ARG A 109 5.07 8.76 -2.45
CA ARG A 109 4.72 8.80 -3.88
C ARG A 109 3.24 8.54 -4.11
N ALA A 110 2.66 7.54 -3.46
CA ALA A 110 1.25 7.20 -3.61
C ALA A 110 0.33 8.31 -3.07
N LEU A 111 0.77 9.04 -2.04
CA LEU A 111 0.04 10.13 -1.41
C LEU A 111 0.29 11.50 -2.09
N GLY A 112 1.17 11.56 -3.09
CA GLY A 112 1.52 12.79 -3.82
C GLY A 112 2.42 13.75 -3.02
N ILE A 113 3.19 13.23 -2.06
CA ILE A 113 4.12 14.00 -1.23
C ILE A 113 5.48 14.01 -1.90
N ASN A 114 6.00 15.20 -2.20
CA ASN A 114 7.37 15.36 -2.68
C ASN A 114 8.35 15.15 -1.51
N VAL A 115 9.11 14.06 -1.55
CA VAL A 115 10.21 13.84 -0.61
C VAL A 115 11.49 14.41 -1.22
N PRO A 116 12.22 15.33 -0.54
CA PRO A 116 13.51 15.82 -1.01
C PRO A 116 14.49 14.65 -1.18
N GLY A 117 14.95 14.42 -2.41
CA GLY A 117 15.82 13.27 -2.76
C GLY A 117 15.45 12.55 -4.05
N ASP A 118 14.32 12.91 -4.70
CA ASP A 118 13.88 12.33 -5.99
C ASP A 118 14.59 12.94 -7.22
N ALA A 119 15.58 13.81 -7.01
CA ALA A 119 16.40 14.41 -8.06
C ALA A 119 17.84 13.84 -8.05
N ALA A 120 18.00 12.61 -8.53
CA ALA A 120 19.21 12.02 -9.14
C ALA A 120 18.98 10.51 -9.33
N SER A 121 18.69 9.97 -10.52
CA SER A 121 19.62 9.60 -11.61
C SER A 121 18.80 8.84 -12.67
N HIS A 122 18.87 8.96 -13.99
CA HIS A 122 19.76 9.59 -14.96
C HIS A 122 18.98 9.70 -16.30
N PRO A 123 19.39 10.56 -17.25
CA PRO A 123 18.84 10.62 -18.60
C PRO A 123 19.24 9.39 -19.43
N ARG A 124 18.34 8.88 -20.27
CA ARG A 124 18.72 7.95 -21.33
C ARG A 124 19.29 8.77 -22.49
N ALA A 125 20.58 8.59 -22.75
CA ALA A 125 21.19 8.80 -24.06
C ALA A 125 20.66 7.73 -25.04
#